data_AF-A0A7W1DXL7-F1
#
_entry.id   AF-A0A7W1DXL7-F1
#
_cell.length_a   1.000
_cell.length_b   1.000
_cell.length_c   1.000
_cell.angle_alpha   90.00
_cell.angle_beta   90.00
_cell.angle_gamma   90.00
#
_symmetry.space_group_name_H-M   'P 1'
#
loop_
_entity.id
_entity.type
_entity.pdbx_description
1 polymer ?
#
loop_
_entity_poly.entity_id
_entity_poly.type
_entity_poly.pdbx_seq_one_letter_code
_entity_poly.pdbx_strand_id
1 'polypeptide(L)' 'MPRFFRLQVDPEQLTDAMHAFVTDPHPSRNEREIIHELNDIHPESVDVLESMLLDGTEERQDVAAYVEAAFVASIR' A
#
# COMPACT_ATOMS: atom_id res chain seq x y z
N MET A 1 0.99 -1.77 -22.45
CA MET A 1 0.83 -0.30 -22.66
C MET A 1 1.99 0.39 -21.95
N PRO A 2 2.72 1.32 -22.57
CA PRO A 2 3.75 2.07 -21.85
C PRO A 2 3.04 3.00 -20.86
N ARG A 3 3.33 2.86 -19.56
CA ARG A 3 2.88 3.82 -18.53
C ARG A 3 3.78 5.07 -18.67
N PHE A 4 3.26 6.10 -19.35
CA PHE A 4 3.97 7.37 -19.61
C PHE A 4 3.85 8.39 -18.47
N PHE A 5 3.57 7.94 -17.24
CA PHE A 5 3.40 8.81 -16.09
C PHE A 5 4.21 8.26 -14.91
N ARG A 6 4.93 9.16 -14.22
CA ARG A 6 5.72 8.85 -13.03
C ARG A 6 4.89 9.34 -11.84
N LEU A 7 4.33 8.42 -11.08
CA LEU A 7 3.62 8.75 -9.85
C LEU A 7 4.67 9.25 -8.85
N GLN A 8 4.65 10.55 -8.51
CA GLN A 8 5.44 11.07 -7.39
C GLN A 8 4.71 10.70 -6.11
N VAL A 9 5.00 9.51 -5.60
CA VAL A 9 4.55 9.07 -4.29
C VAL A 9 5.63 9.40 -3.28
N ASP A 10 5.24 10.03 -2.18
CA ASP A 10 6.06 10.10 -0.98
C ASP A 10 6.01 8.72 -0.29
N PRO A 11 7.11 7.94 -0.28
CA PRO A 11 7.10 6.58 0.26
C PRO A 11 6.76 6.53 1.75
N GLU A 12 7.08 7.57 2.52
CA GLU A 12 6.77 7.63 3.95
C GLU A 12 5.27 7.86 4.16
N GLN A 13 4.66 8.80 3.43
CA GLN A 13 3.22 9.02 3.51
C GLN A 13 2.42 7.80 3.01
N LEU A 14 2.89 7.14 1.95
CA LEU A 14 2.27 5.91 1.47
C LEU A 14 2.38 4.80 2.52
N THR A 15 3.56 4.64 3.13
CA THR A 15 3.77 3.68 4.22
C THR A 15 2.82 3.92 5.37
N ASP A 16 2.66 5.17 5.81
CA ASP A 16 1.77 5.52 6.92
C ASP A 16 0.29 5.25 6.57
N ALA A 17 -0.13 5.56 5.34
CA ALA A 17 -1.49 5.32 4.88
C ALA A 17 -1.81 3.81 4.81
N MET A 18 -0.88 3.01 4.29
CA MET A 18 -0.99 1.55 4.20
C MET A 18 -0.92 0.89 5.57
N HIS A 19 -0.03 1.36 6.44
CA HIS A 19 0.07 0.90 7.83
C HIS A 19 -1.24 1.16 8.58
N ALA A 20 -1.83 2.34 8.40
CA ALA A 20 -3.08 2.68 9.04
C ALA A 20 -4.26 1.82 8.52
N PHE A 21 -4.18 1.23 7.33
CA PHE A 21 -5.15 0.24 6.85
C PHE A 21 -4.97 -1.13 7.53
N VAL A 22 -3.74 -1.65 7.58
CA VAL A 22 -3.48 -3.00 8.14
C VAL A 22 -3.64 -3.05 9.65
N THR A 23 -3.55 -1.91 10.34
CA THR A 23 -3.76 -1.80 11.79
C THR A 23 -5.19 -1.44 12.19
N ASP A 24 -6.08 -1.22 11.21
CA ASP A 24 -7.47 -0.87 11.48
C ASP A 24 -8.34 -2.13 11.58
N PRO A 25 -8.82 -2.48 12.79
CA PRO A 25 -9.60 -3.70 12.98
C PRO A 25 -11.03 -3.58 12.42
N HIS A 26 -11.47 -2.39 12.01
CA HIS A 26 -12.83 -2.16 11.55
C HIS A 26 -12.96 -2.32 10.03
N PRO A 27 -14.14 -2.74 9.53
CA PRO A 27 -14.44 -2.77 8.10
C PRO A 27 -14.33 -1.41 7.39
N SER A 28 -14.41 -0.30 8.15
CA SER A 28 -14.26 1.07 7.65
C SER A 28 -12.91 1.33 6.97
N ARG A 29 -11.90 0.49 7.21
CA ARG A 29 -10.61 0.55 6.51
C ARG A 29 -10.76 0.50 4.98
N ASN A 30 -11.79 -0.18 4.48
CA ASN A 30 -12.05 -0.31 3.03
C ASN A 30 -12.60 0.99 2.41
N GLU A 31 -12.99 1.96 3.22
CA GLU A 31 -13.46 3.28 2.78
C GLU A 31 -12.31 4.30 2.69
N ARG A 32 -11.08 3.89 3.02
CA ARG A 32 -9.91 4.77 2.98
C ARG A 32 -9.55 5.11 1.54
N GLU A 33 -9.28 6.39 1.29
CA GLU A 33 -8.93 6.90 -0.05
C GLU A 33 -7.76 6.12 -0.68
N ILE A 34 -6.77 5.74 0.12
CA ILE A 34 -5.62 4.95 -0.36
C ILE A 34 -6.02 3.60 -0.96
N ILE A 35 -7.09 2.95 -0.49
CA ILE A 35 -7.55 1.67 -1.02
C ILE A 35 -8.17 1.86 -2.39
N HIS A 36 -8.94 2.93 -2.58
CA HIS A 36 -9.48 3.29 -3.89
C HIS A 36 -8.37 3.63 -4.88
N GLU A 37 -7.40 4.45 -4.47
CA GLU A 37 -6.26 4.81 -5.32
C GLU A 37 -5.43 3.59 -5.69
N LEU A 38 -5.06 2.74 -4.72
CA LEU A 38 -4.30 1.51 -4.96
C LEU A 38 -5.05 0.57 -5.90
N ASN A 39 -6.37 0.41 -5.72
CA ASN A 39 -7.18 -0.43 -6.59
C ASN A 39 -7.18 0.05 -8.06
N ASP A 40 -7.06 1.37 -8.30
CA ASP A 40 -7.00 1.95 -9.63
C ASP A 40 -5.60 1.81 -10.30
N ILE A 41 -4.52 1.94 -9.52
CA ILE A 41 -3.14 2.03 -10.06
C ILE A 41 -2.34 0.72 -9.96
N HIS A 42 -2.59 -0.06 -8.91
CA HIS A 42 -1.81 -1.24 -8.51
C HIS A 42 -2.68 -2.15 -7.62
N PRO A 43 -3.77 -2.72 -8.17
CA PRO A 43 -4.77 -3.48 -7.39
C PRO A 43 -4.18 -4.66 -6.62
N GLU A 44 -3.10 -5.26 -7.11
CA GLU A 44 -2.36 -6.31 -6.42
C GLU A 44 -1.80 -5.87 -5.06
N SER A 45 -1.61 -4.55 -4.82
CA SER A 45 -1.25 -4.04 -3.49
C SER A 45 -2.38 -4.16 -2.48
N VAL A 46 -3.65 -4.09 -2.91
CA VAL A 46 -4.79 -4.25 -2.01
C VAL A 46 -4.81 -5.68 -1.47
N ASP A 47 -4.61 -6.68 -2.34
CA ASP A 47 -4.53 -8.09 -1.95
C ASP A 47 -3.39 -8.36 -0.96
N VAL A 48 -2.23 -7.72 -1.15
CA VAL A 48 -1.10 -7.81 -0.22
C VAL A 48 -1.43 -7.19 1.13
N LEU A 49 -2.07 -6.02 1.16
CA LEU A 49 -2.49 -5.37 2.40
C LEU A 49 -3.53 -6.19 3.17
N GLU A 50 -4.48 -6.79 2.45
CA GLU A 50 -5.45 -7.71 3.06
C GLU A 50 -4.77 -8.95 3.64
N SER A 51 -3.75 -9.48 2.96
CA SER A 51 -2.96 -10.61 3.46
C SER A 51 -2.17 -10.22 4.73
N MET A 52 -1.51 -9.06 4.72
CA MET A 52 -0.79 -8.53 5.90
C MET A 52 -1.71 -8.38 7.11
N LEU A 53 -2.92 -7.86 6.89
CA LEU A 53 -3.95 -7.76 7.93
C LEU A 53 -4.35 -9.14 8.47
N LEU A 54 -4.63 -10.11 7.59
CA LEU A 54 -5.05 -11.46 8.00
C LEU A 54 -3.95 -12.21 8.74
N ASP A 55 -2.69 -11.98 8.37
CA ASP A 55 -1.51 -12.58 8.98
C ASP A 55 -1.08 -11.86 10.28
N GLY A 56 -1.68 -10.70 10.59
CA GLY A 56 -1.29 -9.85 11.73
C GLY A 56 0.08 -9.18 11.55
N THR A 57 0.53 -9.02 10.31
CA THR A 57 1.77 -8.32 9.96
C THR A 57 1.49 -6.83 9.91
N GLU A 58 1.47 -6.24 11.10
CA GLU A 58 1.05 -4.86 11.35
C GLU A 58 2.22 -3.91 11.62
N GLU A 59 3.45 -4.41 11.70
CA GLU A 59 4.60 -3.56 11.98
C GLU A 59 4.86 -2.62 10.79
N ARG A 60 4.96 -1.31 11.07
CA ARG A 60 5.23 -0.28 10.06
C ARG A 60 6.44 -0.60 9.19
N GLN A 61 7.47 -1.25 9.75
CA GLN A 61 8.69 -1.63 9.02
C GLN A 61 8.43 -2.68 7.92
N ASP A 62 7.48 -3.58 8.13
CA ASP A 62 7.12 -4.61 7.13
C ASP A 62 6.33 -3.97 5.98
N VAL A 63 5.44 -3.03 6.30
CA VAL A 63 4.74 -2.21 5.31
C VAL A 63 5.72 -1.34 4.51
N ALA A 64 6.69 -0.72 5.18
CA ALA A 64 7.73 0.08 4.53
C ALA A 64 8.58 -0.75 3.57
N ALA A 65 8.97 -1.97 3.97
CA ALA A 65 9.72 -2.89 3.13
C ALA A 65 8.92 -3.28 1.86
N TYR A 66 7.61 -3.48 1.99
CA TYR A 66 6.74 -3.70 0.84
C TYR A 66 6.65 -2.47 -0.07
N VAL A 67 6.45 -1.27 0.50
CA VAL A 67 6.38 -0.02 -0.27
C VAL A 67 7.67 0.21 -1.07
N GLU A 68 8.83 0.02 -0.45
CA GLU A 68 10.14 0.10 -1.10
C GLU A 68 10.22 -0.90 -2.27
N ALA A 69 9.84 -2.16 -2.05
CA ALA A 69 9.93 -3.21 -3.06
C ALA A 69 8.95 -3.00 -4.24
N ALA A 70 7.71 -2.61 -3.95
CA ALA A 70 6.65 -2.50 -4.96
C ALA A 70 6.73 -1.19 -5.75
N PHE A 71 7.10 -0.08 -5.11
CA PHE A 71 6.96 1.26 -5.69
C PHE A 71 8.29 1.99 -5.93
N VAL A 72 9.35 1.67 -5.18
CA VAL A 72 10.67 2.34 -5.30
C VAL A 72 11.66 1.51 -6.12
N ALA A 73 11.71 0.19 -5.91
CA ALA A 73 12.64 -0.70 -6.58
C ALA A 73 12.41 -0.80 -8.10
N SER A 74 11.21 -0.49 -8.59
CA SER A 74 10.87 -0.44 -10.03
C SER A 74 11.52 0.72 -10.80
N ILE A 75 12.28 1.61 -10.14
CA ILE A 75 12.93 2.78 -10.78
C ILE A 75 14.47 2.61 -10.91
N ARG A 76 15.01 1.41 -10.69
CA ARG A 76 16.43 1.08 -10.95
C ARG A 76 16.64 0.29 -12.23
#